data_AF-A0A813NKL5-F1
#
_entry.id   AF-A0A813NKL5-F1
#
_cell.length_a   1.000
_cell.length_b   1.000
_cell.length_c   1.000
_cell.angle_alpha   90.00
_cell.angle_beta   90.00
_cell.angle_gamma   90.00
#
_symmetry.space_group_name_H-M   'P 1'
#
loop_
_entity.id
_entity.type
_entity.pdbx_description
1 polymer ?
#
loop_
_entity_poly.entity_id
_entity_poly.type
_entity_poly.pdbx_seq_one_letter_code
_entity_poly.pdbx_strand_id
1 'polypeptide(L)'
;MKILHLFIFCLNILLSIAQSPDKLYGELFQAVQLNRIFPDSKTFCDAIPRDLTPNAIRDLYREENPQPTFNLTSFVLNHFILPNTTTIVHDKWTIEQHCHNLWPLLTRTTKHVTFSSFIDVPHPFVVPGGRFGEFYYWDTYFTMLGLLRSNQNDLINNMLENFAFLIRNMTFIPNGNRYYYEGRSQPPYFSLMTELTKQTDKYKD
;
A
#
# COMPACT_ATOMS: atom_id res chain seq x y z
N MET A 1 -30.05 7.27 -23.72
CA MET A 1 -29.04 8.30 -23.37
C MET A 1 -28.89 8.58 -21.87
N LYS A 2 -29.93 8.57 -21.03
CA LYS A 2 -29.81 8.85 -19.57
C LYS A 2 -29.04 7.80 -18.76
N ILE A 3 -29.16 6.51 -19.12
CA ILE A 3 -28.47 5.40 -18.42
C ILE A 3 -26.95 5.42 -18.68
N LEU A 4 -26.52 5.81 -19.89
CA LEU A 4 -25.10 5.93 -20.24
C LEU A 4 -24.42 7.10 -19.49
N HIS A 5 -25.14 8.21 -19.27
CA HIS A 5 -24.63 9.35 -18.49
C HIS A 5 -24.53 9.02 -17.00
N LEU A 6 -25.48 8.26 -16.44
CA LEU A 6 -25.44 7.83 -15.04
C LEU A 6 -24.29 6.84 -14.78
N PHE A 7 -23.99 5.96 -15.74
CA PHE A 7 -22.89 5.00 -15.65
C PHE A 7 -21.51 5.68 -15.75
N ILE A 8 -21.35 6.65 -16.65
CA ILE A 8 -20.14 7.48 -16.77
C ILE A 8 -19.95 8.36 -15.52
N PHE A 9 -21.04 8.87 -14.94
CA PHE A 9 -20.98 9.66 -13.70
C PHE A 9 -20.59 8.81 -12.48
N CYS A 10 -21.12 7.59 -12.32
CA CYS A 10 -20.68 6.65 -11.28
C CYS A 10 -19.22 6.20 -11.45
N LEU A 11 -18.77 5.97 -12.69
CA LEU A 11 -17.37 5.61 -12.98
C LEU A 11 -16.42 6.77 -12.64
N ASN A 12 -16.79 8.02 -12.96
CA ASN A 12 -16.02 9.21 -12.60
C ASN A 12 -16.00 9.51 -11.09
N ILE A 13 -17.09 9.19 -10.36
CA ILE A 13 -17.11 9.31 -8.90
C ILE A 13 -16.16 8.28 -8.27
N LEU A 14 -16.15 7.04 -8.75
CA LEU A 14 -15.22 5.98 -8.29
C LEU A 14 -13.75 6.31 -8.61
N LEU A 15 -13.46 6.90 -9.77
CA LEU A 15 -12.12 7.38 -10.13
C LEU A 15 -11.63 8.59 -9.30
N SER A 16 -12.52 9.28 -8.58
CA SER A 16 -12.18 10.53 -7.88
C SER A 16 -11.69 10.36 -6.44
N ILE A 17 -11.71 9.15 -5.87
CA ILE A 17 -11.45 8.92 -4.44
C ILE A 17 -10.05 8.35 -4.18
N ALA A 18 -9.45 7.67 -5.17
CA ALA A 18 -8.22 6.91 -5.02
C ALA A 18 -7.16 7.40 -6.03
N GLN A 19 -6.21 8.20 -5.55
CA GLN A 19 -5.16 8.80 -6.38
C GLN A 19 -3.83 8.79 -5.62
N SER A 20 -2.73 9.01 -6.35
CA SER A 20 -1.42 9.19 -5.75
C SER A 20 -1.37 10.48 -4.92
N PRO A 21 -0.62 10.50 -3.79
CA PRO A 21 -0.59 11.66 -2.88
C PRO A 21 -0.18 12.99 -3.53
N ASP A 22 0.66 12.96 -4.57
CA ASP A 22 1.04 14.14 -5.34
C ASP A 22 -0.15 14.77 -6.06
N LYS A 23 -1.09 13.96 -6.57
CA LYS A 23 -2.34 14.43 -7.17
C LYS A 23 -3.32 14.93 -6.11
N LEU A 24 -3.42 14.22 -4.98
CA LEU A 24 -4.33 14.56 -3.90
C LEU A 24 -3.98 15.89 -3.22
N TYR A 25 -2.69 16.14 -2.97
CA TYR A 25 -2.23 17.28 -2.14
C TYR A 25 -1.45 18.34 -2.91
N GLY A 26 -1.04 18.08 -4.16
CA GLY A 26 -0.46 19.08 -5.05
C GLY A 26 0.73 19.84 -4.47
N GLU A 27 0.60 21.15 -4.39
CA GLU A 27 1.62 22.08 -3.85
C GLU A 27 2.01 21.78 -2.40
N LEU A 28 1.09 21.29 -1.56
CA LEU A 28 1.42 20.86 -0.20
C LEU A 28 2.36 19.65 -0.24
N PHE A 29 2.08 18.66 -1.11
CA PHE A 29 2.95 17.50 -1.27
C PHE A 29 4.35 17.91 -1.70
N GLN A 30 4.46 18.82 -2.68
CA GLN A 30 5.75 19.34 -3.13
C GLN A 30 6.49 20.05 -2.01
N ALA A 31 5.81 20.93 -1.26
CA ALA A 31 6.40 21.64 -0.14
C ALA A 31 6.93 20.69 0.94
N VAL A 32 6.16 19.67 1.33
CA VAL A 32 6.57 18.67 2.31
C VAL A 32 7.83 17.92 1.86
N GLN A 33 7.87 17.48 0.61
CA GLN A 33 9.00 16.70 0.08
C GLN A 33 10.26 17.54 -0.12
N LEU A 34 10.13 18.75 -0.65
CA LEU A 34 11.27 19.63 -0.94
C LEU A 34 11.90 20.21 0.34
N ASN A 35 11.08 20.49 1.36
CA ASN A 35 11.58 20.96 2.66
C ASN A 35 12.10 19.82 3.55
N ARG A 36 11.94 18.55 3.15
CA ARG A 36 12.45 17.37 3.86
C ARG A 36 12.10 17.37 5.35
N ILE A 37 10.87 17.72 5.68
CA ILE A 37 10.39 17.79 7.07
C ILE A 37 10.37 16.40 7.77
N PHE A 38 10.44 15.32 6.98
CA PHE A 38 10.65 13.96 7.45
C PHE A 38 11.96 13.40 6.90
N PRO A 39 12.67 12.55 7.67
CA PRO A 39 13.92 11.93 7.21
C PRO A 39 13.71 10.94 6.05
N ASP A 40 12.49 10.41 5.91
CA ASP A 40 12.10 9.47 4.87
C ASP A 40 10.98 10.08 4.01
N SER A 41 11.22 10.20 2.71
CA SER A 41 10.27 10.80 1.76
C SER A 41 8.96 10.01 1.61
N LYS A 42 8.94 8.71 1.95
CA LYS A 42 7.71 7.90 1.90
C LYS A 42 6.81 8.13 3.10
N THR A 43 7.31 8.72 4.20
CA THR A 43 6.49 8.99 5.39
C THR A 43 5.24 9.78 5.03
N PHE A 44 5.36 10.83 4.21
CA PHE A 44 4.20 11.62 3.78
C PHE A 44 3.41 10.94 2.64
N CYS A 45 4.04 10.13 1.80
CA CYS A 45 3.35 9.35 0.78
C CYS A 45 2.36 8.31 1.38
N ASP A 46 2.63 7.86 2.60
CA ASP A 46 1.82 6.89 3.32
C ASP A 46 0.93 7.54 4.40
N ALA A 47 1.02 8.87 4.55
CA ALA A 47 0.20 9.59 5.50
C ALA A 47 -1.26 9.63 5.04
N ILE A 48 -2.17 9.58 6.01
CA ILE A 48 -3.62 9.59 5.79
C ILE A 48 -4.19 10.86 6.40
N PRO A 49 -5.09 11.59 5.74
CA PRO A 49 -5.69 12.77 6.33
C PRO A 49 -6.56 12.37 7.54
N ARG A 50 -6.56 13.18 8.60
CA ARG A 50 -7.35 12.89 9.81
C ARG A 50 -8.84 13.04 9.56
N ASP A 51 -9.27 14.28 9.34
CA ASP A 51 -10.69 14.65 9.34
C ASP A 51 -11.13 15.43 8.11
N LEU A 52 -10.17 16.02 7.38
CA LEU A 52 -10.44 16.89 6.23
C LEU A 52 -10.21 16.16 4.91
N THR A 53 -10.99 16.54 3.90
CA THR A 53 -10.76 16.07 2.53
C THR A 53 -9.46 16.67 1.97
N PRO A 54 -8.81 16.03 0.98
CA PRO A 54 -7.60 16.58 0.36
C PRO A 54 -7.77 18.01 -0.17
N ASN A 55 -8.91 18.34 -0.77
CA ASN A 55 -9.20 19.70 -1.23
C ASN A 55 -9.29 20.70 -0.08
N ALA A 56 -9.99 20.35 1.01
CA ALA A 56 -10.09 21.22 2.18
C ALA A 56 -8.71 21.46 2.83
N ILE A 57 -7.86 20.43 2.91
CA ILE A 57 -6.48 20.56 3.42
C ILE A 57 -5.65 21.48 2.52
N ARG A 58 -5.80 21.37 1.19
CA ARG A 58 -5.08 22.24 0.25
C ARG A 58 -5.50 23.69 0.37
N ASP A 59 -6.79 23.96 0.48
CA ASP A 59 -7.29 25.32 0.64
C ASP A 59 -6.82 25.92 1.96
N LEU A 60 -6.87 25.16 3.06
CA LEU A 60 -6.33 25.57 4.36
C LEU A 60 -4.82 25.85 4.29
N TYR A 61 -4.06 24.98 3.61
CA TYR A 61 -2.63 25.20 3.40
C TYR A 61 -2.35 26.51 2.67
N ARG A 62 -3.13 26.85 1.63
CA ARG A 62 -2.95 28.11 0.88
C ARG A 62 -3.26 29.34 1.72
N GLU A 63 -4.21 29.24 2.63
CA GLU A 63 -4.59 30.32 3.55
C GLU A 63 -3.54 30.54 4.64
N GLU A 64 -3.05 29.46 5.25
CA GLU A 64 -2.12 29.53 6.37
C GLU A 64 -0.67 29.74 5.94
N ASN A 65 -0.22 29.14 4.84
CA ASN A 65 1.20 29.15 4.41
C ASN A 65 1.82 30.55 4.24
N PRO A 66 1.10 31.58 3.76
CA PRO A 66 1.65 32.94 3.70
C PRO A 66 1.83 33.63 5.06
N GLN A 67 1.24 33.10 6.14
CA GLN A 67 1.30 33.74 7.45
C GLN A 67 2.68 33.60 8.08
N PRO A 68 3.22 34.65 8.73
CA PRO A 68 4.56 34.60 9.34
C PRO A 68 4.74 33.53 10.42
N THR A 69 3.64 33.08 11.03
CA THR A 69 3.61 32.06 12.09
C THR A 69 3.50 30.64 11.56
N PHE A 70 3.37 30.45 10.24
CA PHE A 70 3.15 29.14 9.66
C PHE A 70 4.35 28.21 9.85
N ASN A 71 4.07 26.97 10.24
CA ASN A 71 5.06 25.91 10.32
C ASN A 71 4.54 24.66 9.60
N LEU A 72 5.20 24.30 8.51
CA LEU A 72 4.79 23.17 7.65
C LEU A 72 4.77 21.84 8.42
N THR A 73 5.73 21.60 9.31
CA THR A 73 5.79 20.36 10.10
C THR A 73 4.59 20.27 11.05
N SER A 74 4.31 21.34 11.80
CA SER A 74 3.14 21.40 12.69
C SER A 74 1.83 21.24 11.92
N PHE A 75 1.70 21.90 10.76
CA PHE A 75 0.55 21.76 9.88
C PHE A 75 0.30 20.30 9.49
N VAL A 76 1.34 19.61 9.01
CA VAL A 76 1.22 18.20 8.61
C VAL A 76 0.86 17.31 9.80
N LEU A 77 1.51 17.48 10.96
CA LEU A 77 1.22 16.67 12.15
C LEU A 77 -0.22 16.87 12.67
N ASN A 78 -0.76 18.07 12.53
CA ASN A 78 -2.13 18.41 12.93
C ASN A 78 -3.19 17.84 12.00
N HIS A 79 -2.90 17.70 10.70
CA HIS A 79 -3.91 17.28 9.70
C HIS A 79 -3.74 15.84 9.19
N PHE A 80 -2.62 15.18 9.48
CA PHE A 80 -2.33 13.84 8.98
C PHE A 80 -1.98 12.85 10.09
N ILE A 81 -2.38 11.61 9.87
CA ILE A 81 -1.91 10.43 10.59
C ILE A 81 -0.71 9.89 9.82
N LEU A 82 0.45 9.89 10.46
CA LEU A 82 1.68 9.34 9.88
C LEU A 82 1.71 7.81 10.01
N PRO A 83 2.39 7.11 9.09
CA PRO A 83 2.56 5.66 9.20
C PRO A 83 3.39 5.30 10.44
N ASN A 84 2.96 4.26 11.16
CA ASN A 84 3.75 3.67 12.24
C ASN A 84 4.65 2.57 11.67
N THR A 85 5.95 2.63 11.97
CA THR A 85 6.87 1.51 11.71
C THR A 85 6.79 0.52 12.86
N THR A 86 6.47 -0.74 12.57
CA THR A 86 6.55 -1.81 13.57
C THR A 86 8.02 -2.16 13.80
N THR A 87 8.54 -1.92 15.00
CA THR A 87 9.80 -2.50 15.45
C THR A 87 9.59 -3.98 15.74
N ILE A 88 10.33 -4.83 15.03
CA ILE A 88 10.34 -6.27 15.29
C ILE A 88 11.17 -6.51 16.55
N VAL A 89 10.61 -7.24 17.51
CA VAL A 89 11.30 -7.59 18.76
C VAL A 89 12.35 -8.65 18.47
N HIS A 90 13.58 -8.41 18.92
CA HIS A 90 14.64 -9.40 18.91
C HIS A 90 14.48 -10.29 20.14
N ASP A 91 13.94 -11.48 19.93
CA ASP A 91 13.93 -12.55 20.92
C ASP A 91 15.07 -13.55 20.62
N LYS A 92 15.46 -14.39 21.59
CA LYS A 92 16.55 -15.38 21.46
C LYS A 92 16.12 -16.60 20.66
N TRP A 93 15.60 -16.40 19.46
CA TRP A 93 15.16 -17.46 18.55
C TRP A 93 16.34 -18.04 17.75
N THR A 94 16.25 -19.33 17.37
CA THR A 94 17.07 -19.84 16.27
C THR A 94 16.67 -19.17 14.95
N ILE A 95 17.48 -19.31 13.90
CA ILE A 95 17.16 -18.72 12.58
C ILE A 95 15.83 -19.27 12.05
N GLU A 96 15.57 -20.57 12.23
CA GLU A 96 14.34 -21.22 11.79
C GLU A 96 13.12 -20.69 12.55
N GLN A 97 13.22 -20.59 13.87
CA GLN A 97 12.18 -20.01 14.72
C GLN A 97 11.94 -18.55 14.36
N HIS A 98 13.00 -17.79 14.08
CA HIS A 98 12.90 -16.41 13.66
C HIS A 98 12.13 -16.28 12.35
N CYS A 99 12.50 -17.01 11.31
CA CYS A 99 11.78 -17.02 10.04
C CYS A 99 10.30 -17.38 10.21
N HIS A 100 9.99 -18.40 11.01
CA HIS A 100 8.60 -18.83 11.23
C HIS A 100 7.78 -17.78 12.01
N ASN A 101 8.34 -17.25 13.10
CA ASN A 101 7.66 -16.30 13.98
C ASN A 101 7.51 -14.90 13.35
N LEU A 102 8.28 -14.61 12.30
CA LEU A 102 8.13 -13.37 11.53
C LEU A 102 6.88 -13.34 10.65
N TRP A 103 6.36 -14.49 10.18
CA TRP A 103 5.24 -14.46 9.23
C TRP A 103 4.00 -13.74 9.78
N PRO A 104 3.53 -13.99 11.02
CA PRO A 104 2.42 -13.22 11.58
C PRO A 104 2.75 -11.73 11.73
N LEU A 105 4.00 -11.38 12.06
CA LEU A 105 4.45 -10.00 12.25
C LEU A 105 4.60 -9.22 10.93
N LEU A 106 4.81 -9.93 9.82
CA LEU A 106 4.92 -9.38 8.48
C LEU A 106 3.63 -9.49 7.68
N THR A 107 2.62 -10.20 8.19
CA THR A 107 1.32 -10.30 7.52
C THR A 107 0.49 -9.05 7.80
N ARG A 108 -0.15 -8.53 6.75
CA ARG A 108 -1.05 -7.38 6.79
C ARG A 108 -2.38 -7.75 6.15
N THR A 109 -3.41 -7.03 6.53
CA THR A 109 -4.73 -7.04 5.89
C THR A 109 -5.08 -5.62 5.50
N THR A 110 -5.79 -5.44 4.39
CA THR A 110 -6.28 -4.12 4.03
C THR A 110 -7.60 -3.84 4.74
N LYS A 111 -7.71 -2.65 5.29
CA LYS A 111 -8.99 -2.04 5.66
C LYS A 111 -9.14 -0.81 4.79
N HIS A 112 -10.30 -0.66 4.16
CA HIS A 112 -10.57 0.51 3.35
C HIS A 112 -10.43 1.77 4.21
N VAL A 113 -9.56 2.67 3.78
CA VAL A 113 -9.37 3.98 4.40
C VAL A 113 -9.41 5.03 3.30
N THR A 114 -10.36 5.94 3.40
CA THR A 114 -10.57 7.01 2.42
C THR A 114 -9.31 7.87 2.28
N PHE A 115 -8.96 8.23 1.04
CA PHE A 115 -7.78 9.04 0.69
C PHE A 115 -6.43 8.42 1.10
N SER A 116 -6.41 7.16 1.50
CA SER A 116 -5.16 6.42 1.66
C SER A 116 -4.51 6.19 0.31
N SER A 117 -3.17 6.24 0.27
CA SER A 117 -2.42 5.80 -0.90
C SER A 117 -2.43 4.28 -1.08
N PHE A 118 -2.98 3.50 -0.14
CA PHE A 118 -3.09 2.05 -0.20
C PHE A 118 -4.14 1.59 -1.22
N ILE A 119 -3.81 0.55 -1.99
CA ILE A 119 -4.75 -0.15 -2.86
C ILE A 119 -5.28 -1.36 -2.09
N ASP A 120 -6.60 -1.37 -1.85
CA ASP A 120 -7.26 -2.47 -1.15
C ASP A 120 -7.18 -3.77 -1.95
N VAL A 121 -6.96 -4.88 -1.25
CA VAL A 121 -6.94 -6.23 -1.82
C VAL A 121 -7.75 -7.19 -0.94
N PRO A 122 -8.39 -8.24 -1.50
CA PRO A 122 -9.37 -9.02 -0.75
C PRO A 122 -8.80 -9.91 0.37
N HIS A 123 -7.51 -10.25 0.34
CA HIS A 123 -6.92 -11.24 1.25
C HIS A 123 -5.68 -10.72 2.00
N PRO A 124 -5.29 -11.39 3.11
CA PRO A 124 -4.03 -11.11 3.79
C PRO A 124 -2.82 -11.29 2.88
N PHE A 125 -1.76 -10.52 3.13
CA PHE A 125 -0.51 -10.58 2.36
C PHE A 125 0.69 -10.31 3.27
N VAL A 126 1.87 -10.75 2.83
CA VAL A 126 3.14 -10.51 3.54
C VAL A 126 3.84 -9.28 2.97
N VAL A 127 4.40 -8.46 3.85
CA VAL A 127 5.24 -7.31 3.49
C VAL A 127 6.72 -7.59 3.77
N PRO A 128 7.67 -6.92 3.09
CA PRO A 128 9.10 -7.08 3.37
C PRO A 128 9.49 -6.70 4.81
N GLY A 129 8.76 -5.76 5.41
CA GLY A 129 8.97 -5.32 6.79
C GLY A 129 9.62 -3.94 6.91
N GLY A 130 9.75 -3.46 8.16
CA GLY A 130 10.24 -2.12 8.47
C GLY A 130 9.35 -1.03 7.89
N ARG A 131 9.92 -0.23 6.97
CA ARG A 131 9.24 0.91 6.34
C ARG A 131 8.30 0.52 5.19
N PHE A 132 8.33 -0.74 4.78
CA PHE A 132 7.54 -1.31 3.70
C PHE A 132 6.26 -1.90 4.28
N GLY A 133 5.17 -1.12 4.22
CA GLY A 133 3.86 -1.51 4.73
C GLY A 133 2.94 -2.12 3.67
N GLU A 134 3.40 -2.19 2.43
CA GLU A 134 2.75 -2.78 1.26
C GLU A 134 3.54 -4.01 0.79
N PHE A 135 2.90 -4.91 0.05
CA PHE A 135 3.68 -5.96 -0.63
C PHE A 135 4.43 -5.37 -1.83
N TYR A 136 5.48 -6.06 -2.26
CA TYR A 136 6.24 -5.73 -3.47
C TYR A 136 6.22 -6.93 -4.41
N TYR A 137 5.86 -6.71 -5.67
CA TYR A 137 5.48 -7.77 -6.60
C TYR A 137 6.56 -8.85 -6.74
N TRP A 138 7.78 -8.54 -7.17
CA TRP A 138 8.80 -9.58 -7.35
C TRP A 138 9.34 -10.14 -6.02
N ASP A 139 9.42 -9.33 -4.95
CA ASP A 139 9.83 -9.74 -3.61
C ASP A 139 8.92 -10.87 -3.10
N THR A 140 7.62 -10.76 -3.38
CA THR A 140 6.62 -11.74 -2.97
C THR A 140 6.94 -13.14 -3.49
N TYR A 141 7.58 -13.31 -4.64
CA TYR A 141 7.95 -14.65 -5.12
C TYR A 141 8.96 -15.31 -4.18
N PHE A 142 10.00 -14.58 -3.78
CA PHE A 142 11.01 -15.09 -2.86
C PHE A 142 10.44 -15.29 -1.45
N THR A 143 9.52 -14.41 -1.01
CA THR A 143 8.74 -14.63 0.21
C THR A 143 7.93 -15.92 0.14
N MET A 144 7.24 -16.19 -0.98
CA MET A 144 6.45 -17.41 -1.17
C MET A 144 7.31 -18.67 -1.10
N LEU A 145 8.58 -18.65 -1.55
CA LEU A 145 9.49 -19.79 -1.35
C LEU A 145 9.72 -20.10 0.14
N GLY A 146 9.86 -19.08 0.99
CA GLY A 146 9.97 -19.23 2.44
C GLY A 146 8.68 -19.69 3.10
N LEU A 147 7.54 -19.14 2.65
CA LEU A 147 6.20 -19.57 3.08
C LEU A 147 5.94 -21.04 2.75
N LEU A 148 6.36 -21.49 1.56
CA LEU A 148 6.23 -22.88 1.12
C LEU A 148 7.00 -23.82 2.05
N ARG A 149 8.24 -23.46 2.40
CA ARG A 149 9.04 -24.21 3.40
C ARG A 149 8.44 -24.20 4.80
N SER A 150 7.63 -23.19 5.12
CA SER A 150 6.94 -23.03 6.39
C SER A 150 5.51 -23.60 6.38
N ASN A 151 5.10 -24.31 5.31
CA ASN A 151 3.74 -24.83 5.10
C ASN A 151 2.62 -23.77 5.19
N GLN A 152 2.92 -22.51 4.84
CA GLN A 152 1.96 -21.39 4.86
C GLN A 152 1.17 -21.31 3.54
N ASN A 153 0.60 -22.43 3.10
CA ASN A 153 -0.02 -22.57 1.77
C ASN A 153 -1.24 -21.65 1.58
N ASP A 154 -2.05 -21.47 2.62
CA ASP A 154 -3.21 -20.57 2.57
C ASP A 154 -2.78 -19.11 2.32
N LEU A 155 -1.66 -18.69 2.92
CA LEU A 155 -1.12 -17.34 2.72
C LEU A 155 -0.56 -17.16 1.31
N ILE A 156 0.05 -18.20 0.72
CA ILE A 156 0.47 -18.20 -0.69
C ILE A 156 -0.75 -18.02 -1.60
N ASN A 157 -1.81 -18.82 -1.39
CA ASN A 157 -3.06 -18.74 -2.17
C ASN A 157 -3.71 -17.35 -2.05
N ASN A 158 -3.78 -16.81 -0.83
CA ASN A 158 -4.29 -15.45 -0.58
C ASN A 158 -3.54 -14.38 -1.39
N MET A 159 -2.21 -14.44 -1.42
CA MET A 159 -1.40 -13.47 -2.18
C MET A 159 -1.56 -13.65 -3.70
N LEU A 160 -1.70 -14.87 -4.20
CA LEU A 160 -2.03 -15.13 -5.61
C LEU A 160 -3.39 -14.55 -5.99
N GLU A 161 -4.41 -14.73 -5.16
CA GLU A 161 -5.74 -14.16 -5.36
C GLU A 161 -5.72 -12.63 -5.34
N ASN A 162 -4.89 -12.03 -4.47
CA ASN A 162 -4.65 -10.58 -4.49
C ASN A 162 -4.02 -10.10 -5.80
N PHE A 163 -3.02 -10.81 -6.34
CA PHE A 163 -2.44 -10.46 -7.64
C PHE A 163 -3.43 -10.65 -8.79
N ALA A 164 -4.21 -11.74 -8.79
CA ALA A 164 -5.27 -11.96 -9.76
C ALA A 164 -6.36 -10.89 -9.67
N PHE A 165 -6.68 -10.42 -8.46
CA PHE A 165 -7.56 -9.28 -8.24
C PHE A 165 -7.00 -8.00 -8.86
N LEU A 166 -5.72 -7.69 -8.66
CA LEU A 166 -5.11 -6.49 -9.26
C LEU A 166 -5.04 -6.57 -10.78
N ILE A 167 -4.72 -7.73 -11.37
CA ILE A 167 -4.79 -7.91 -12.82
C ILE A 167 -6.21 -7.65 -13.34
N ARG A 168 -7.24 -8.17 -12.68
CA ARG A 168 -8.64 -7.97 -13.12
C ARG A 168 -9.10 -6.52 -13.02
N ASN A 169 -8.70 -5.79 -11.98
CA ASN A 169 -9.21 -4.45 -11.70
C ASN A 169 -8.32 -3.32 -12.23
N MET A 170 -7.01 -3.57 -12.37
CA MET A 170 -6.02 -2.58 -12.81
C MET A 170 -5.32 -2.97 -14.11
N THR A 171 -5.56 -4.15 -14.66
CA THR A 171 -4.93 -4.72 -15.88
C THR A 171 -3.44 -5.09 -15.77
N PHE A 172 -2.81 -4.84 -14.62
CA PHE A 172 -1.42 -5.21 -14.32
C PHE A 172 -1.21 -5.37 -12.81
N ILE A 173 -0.04 -5.90 -12.42
CA ILE A 173 0.40 -5.91 -11.02
C ILE A 173 1.35 -4.71 -10.81
N PRO A 174 1.00 -3.74 -9.96
CA PRO A 174 1.89 -2.62 -9.65
C PRO A 174 3.11 -3.07 -8.86
N ASN A 175 4.15 -2.23 -8.81
CA ASN A 175 5.36 -2.47 -8.02
C ASN A 175 5.01 -2.88 -6.58
N GLY A 176 4.08 -2.17 -5.95
CA GLY A 176 3.40 -2.59 -4.72
C GLY A 176 1.97 -2.05 -4.70
N ASN A 177 1.15 -2.45 -3.74
CA ASN A 177 -0.26 -2.03 -3.68
C ASN A 177 -0.45 -0.61 -3.10
N ARG A 178 0.13 0.38 -3.80
CA ARG A 178 0.01 1.82 -3.53
C ARG A 178 -0.27 2.60 -4.82
N TYR A 179 -1.13 3.62 -4.76
CA TYR A 179 -1.46 4.43 -5.94
C TYR A 179 -0.28 5.21 -6.51
N TYR A 180 0.75 5.54 -5.73
CA TYR A 180 1.98 6.12 -6.27
C TYR A 180 2.86 5.12 -7.06
N TYR A 181 2.49 3.84 -7.08
CA TYR A 181 3.07 2.83 -7.97
C TYR A 181 2.23 2.59 -9.23
N GLU A 182 1.12 3.31 -9.40
CA GLU A 182 0.34 3.26 -10.64
C GLU A 182 1.21 3.57 -11.87
N GLY A 183 0.97 2.86 -12.96
CA GLY A 183 1.76 2.94 -14.19
C GLY A 183 3.15 2.28 -14.12
N ARG A 184 3.52 1.63 -13.02
CA ARG A 184 4.80 0.94 -12.86
C ARG A 184 4.61 -0.47 -12.27
N SER A 185 5.13 -1.46 -12.98
CA SER A 185 5.25 -2.85 -12.50
C SER A 185 6.67 -3.11 -11.96
N GLN A 186 6.91 -4.36 -11.57
CA GLN A 186 8.22 -4.96 -11.32
C GLN A 186 8.41 -6.19 -12.23
N PRO A 187 9.58 -6.87 -12.20
CA PRO A 187 9.81 -8.09 -12.97
C PRO A 187 8.65 -9.10 -12.84
N PRO A 188 8.17 -9.69 -13.96
CA PRO A 188 6.91 -10.42 -13.98
C PRO A 188 7.06 -11.85 -13.45
N TYR A 189 6.96 -12.02 -12.13
CA TYR A 189 7.07 -13.33 -11.47
C TYR A 189 5.75 -14.06 -11.26
N PHE A 190 4.60 -13.50 -11.65
CA PHE A 190 3.28 -14.09 -11.34
C PHE A 190 3.11 -15.53 -11.86
N SER A 191 3.57 -15.85 -13.08
CA SER A 191 3.52 -17.23 -13.58
C SER A 191 4.33 -18.19 -12.71
N LEU A 192 5.54 -17.80 -12.31
CA LEU A 192 6.39 -18.59 -11.41
C LEU A 192 5.74 -18.78 -10.04
N MET A 193 5.05 -17.76 -9.51
CA MET A 193 4.29 -17.89 -8.27
C MET A 193 3.17 -18.93 -8.39
N THR A 194 2.45 -18.97 -9.51
CA THR A 194 1.38 -19.97 -9.74
C THR A 194 1.91 -21.40 -9.87
N GLU A 195 3.18 -21.58 -10.25
CA GLU A 195 3.80 -22.91 -10.29
C GLU A 195 4.14 -23.45 -8.90
N LEU A 196 4.34 -22.57 -7.90
CA LEU A 196 4.59 -22.99 -6.52
C LEU A 196 3.38 -23.72 -5.93
N THR A 197 2.16 -23.32 -6.27
CA THR A 197 0.93 -23.93 -5.72
C THR A 197 0.57 -25.25 -6.39
N LYS A 198 0.98 -25.47 -7.65
CA LYS A 198 0.86 -26.77 -8.32
C LYS A 198 1.66 -27.88 -7.62
N GLN A 199 2.61 -27.51 -6.75
CA GLN A 199 3.38 -28.45 -5.93
C GLN A 199 2.68 -28.79 -4.61
N THR A 200 1.69 -27.99 -4.19
CA THR A 200 0.97 -28.10 -2.91
C THR A 200 -0.50 -28.50 -3.05
N ASP A 201 -0.91 -28.87 -4.27
CA ASP A 201 -2.32 -29.10 -4.59
C ASP A 201 -2.89 -30.26 -3.76
N LYS A 202 -3.88 -29.93 -2.91
CA LYS A 202 -4.73 -30.88 -2.20
C LYS A 202 -5.66 -31.65 -3.17
N TYR A 203 -5.67 -31.27 -4.45
CA TYR A 203 -6.50 -31.83 -5.52
C TYR A 203 -5.69 -32.65 -6.54
N LYS A 204 -4.52 -33.16 -6.14
CA LYS A 204 -3.70 -34.06 -6.96
C LYS A 204 -4.19 -35.52 -6.99
N ASP A 205 -5.33 -35.82 -6.37
CA ASP A 205 -6.01 -37.12 -6.41
C ASP A 205 -7.42 -36.97 -7.01
#